data_AF-A0A8J7L4C0-F1
#
_entry.id   AF-A0A8J7L4C0-F1
#
_cell.length_a   1.000
_cell.length_b   1.000
_cell.length_c   1.000
_cell.angle_alpha   90.00
_cell.angle_beta   90.00
_cell.angle_gamma   90.00
#
_symmetry.space_group_name_H-M   'P 1'
#
loop_
_entity.id
_entity.type
_entity.pdbx_description
1 polymer ?
#
loop_
_entity_poly.entity_id
_entity_poly.type
_entity_poly.pdbx_seq_one_letter_code
_entity_poly.pdbx_strand_id
1 'polypeptide(L)' 'MSGVYKLEIKETQEELKELLAIQKTATGKERVQLLYLLKTGHG' A
#
# COMPACT_ATOMS: atom_id res chain seq x y z
N MET A 1 4.85 -8.53 -24.26
CA MET A 1 4.54 -9.41 -23.11
C MET A 1 4.56 -8.54 -21.86
N SER A 2 3.41 -7.98 -21.46
CA SER A 2 3.28 -7.26 -20.19
C SER A 2 2.18 -7.96 -19.42
N GLY A 3 2.56 -9.04 -18.71
CA GLY A 3 1.66 -9.66 -17.76
C GLY A 3 1.43 -8.64 -16.66
N VAL A 4 0.25 -8.01 -16.66
CA VAL A 4 -0.16 -7.11 -15.59
C VAL A 4 -0.07 -7.91 -14.31
N TYR A 5 0.92 -7.60 -13.48
CA TYR A 5 1.10 -8.25 -12.20
C TYR A 5 -0.05 -7.76 -11.31
N LYS A 6 -1.08 -8.60 -11.14
CA LYS A 6 -2.16 -8.32 -10.20
C LYS A 6 -1.57 -8.38 -8.81
N LEU A 7 -1.23 -7.21 -8.27
CA LEU A 7 -0.80 -7.07 -6.89
C LEU A 7 -2.06 -7.24 -6.03
N GLU A 8 -2.27 -8.45 -5.51
CA GLU A 8 -3.33 -8.73 -4.56
C GLU A 8 -2.94 -8.16 -3.21
N ILE A 9 -3.34 -6.91 -2.97
CA ILE A 9 -3.20 -6.26 -1.67
C ILE A 9 -4.27 -6.86 -0.75
N LYS A 10 -3.84 -7.71 0.17
CA LYS A 10 -4.72 -8.41 1.12
C LYS A 10 -5.23 -7.48 2.21
N GLU A 11 -4.42 -6.48 2.53
CA GLU A 11 -4.69 -5.50 3.57
C GLU A 11 -5.88 -4.62 3.18
N THR A 12 -6.69 -4.29 4.17
CA THR A 12 -7.76 -3.30 4.06
C THR A 12 -7.19 -1.88 4.10
N GLN A 13 -8.03 -0.90 3.76
CA GLN A 13 -7.64 0.50 3.82
C GLN A 13 -7.32 0.95 5.25
N GLU A 14 -8.05 0.40 6.22
CA GLU A 14 -7.89 0.63 7.65
C GLU A 14 -6.59 0.03 8.17
N GLU A 15 -6.30 -1.22 7.82
CA GLU A 15 -5.05 -1.90 8.19
C GLU A 15 -3.82 -1.16 7.64
N LEU A 16 -3.89 -0.65 6.40
CA LEU A 16 -2.83 0.16 5.81
C LEU A 16 -2.63 1.50 6.54
N LYS A 17 -3.70 2.12 7.06
CA LYS A 17 -3.58 3.33 7.89
C LYS A 17 -2.93 3.03 9.23
N GLU A 18 -3.28 1.92 9.87
CA GLU A 18 -2.65 1.48 11.12
C GLU A 18 -1.17 1.16 10.91
N LEU A 19 -0.84 0.44 9.83
CA LEU A 19 0.55 0.18 9.45
C LEU A 19 1.34 1.47 9.20
N LEU A 20 0.73 2.47 8.56
CA LEU A 20 1.37 3.76 8.33
C LEU A 20 1.67 4.50 9.64
N ALA A 21 0.78 4.40 10.63
CA ALA A 21 0.97 4.98 11.95
C ALA A 21 2.07 4.28 12.77
N ILE A 22 2.20 2.96 12.62
CA ILE A 22 3.20 2.16 13.34
C ILE A 22 4.60 2.29 12.70
N GLN A 23 4.68 2.60 11.41
CA GLN A 23 5.93 2.57 10.68
C GLN A 23 6.87 3.74 11.04
N LYS A 24 8.08 3.39 11.48
CA LYS A 24 9.07 4.37 12.01
C LYS A 24 10.05 4.89 10.96
N THR A 25 10.25 4.14 9.88
CA THR A 25 11.19 4.49 8.81
C THR A 25 10.49 5.24 7.68
N ALA A 26 11.17 6.24 7.10
CA ALA A 26 10.62 7.03 5.99
C ALA A 26 10.27 6.15 4.78
N THR A 27 11.18 5.26 4.39
CA THR A 27 10.98 4.30 3.29
C THR A 27 9.83 3.32 3.55
N GLY A 28 9.63 2.94 4.82
CA GLY A 28 8.49 2.12 5.22
C GLY A 28 7.17 2.85 5.04
N LYS A 29 7.11 4.13 5.44
CA LYS A 29 5.91 4.96 5.27
C LYS A 29 5.56 5.14 3.80
N GLU A 30 6.54 5.45 2.95
CA GLU A 30 6.35 5.59 1.50
C GLU A 30 5.77 4.31 0.87
N ARG A 31 6.28 3.15 1.26
CA ARG A 31 5.76 1.85 0.77
C ARG A 31 4.31 1.62 1.20
N VAL A 32 3.98 1.83 2.48
CA VAL A 32 2.62 1.63 2.98
C VAL A 32 1.65 2.63 2.33
N GLN A 33 2.09 3.88 2.15
CA GLN A 33 1.30 4.91 1.47
C GLN A 33 1.07 4.57 -0.01
N LEU A 34 2.08 4.03 -0.70
CA LEU A 34 1.91 3.55 -2.08
C LEU A 34 0.90 2.39 -2.16
N LEU A 35 0.98 1.41 -1.25
CA LEU A 35 0.01 0.31 -1.18
C LEU A 35 -1.40 0.82 -0.91
N TYR A 36 -1.54 1.82 -0.03
CA TYR A 36 -2.83 2.47 0.24
C TYR A 36 -3.40 3.15 -1.02
N LEU A 37 -2.57 3.86 -1.79
CA LEU A 37 -2.99 4.51 -3.04
C LEU A 37 -3.41 3.50 -4.11
N LEU A 38 -2.64 2.42 -4.27
CA LEU A 38 -2.97 1.34 -5.20
C LEU A 38 -4.26 0.63 -4.82
N LYS A 39 -4.50 0.41 -3.52
CA LYS A 39 -5.73 -0.21 -3.02
C LYS A 39 -6.96 0.70 -3.20
N THR A 40 -6.79 2.01 -3.00
CA THR A 40 -7.86 3.02 -3.15
C THR A 40 -8.15 3.37 -4.61
N GLY A 41 -7.36 2.84 -5.57
CA GLY A 41 -7.61 3.03 -6.99
C GLY A 41 -7.35 4.46 -7.46
N HIS A 42 -6.56 5.25 -6.73
CA HIS A 42 -6.06 6.54 -7.20
C HIS A 42 -4.88 6.29 -8.16
N GLY A 43 -5.20 5.80 -9.36
CA GLY A 43 -4.29 5.59 -10.48
C GLY A 43 -4.93 6.02 -11.79
#